data_AF-A0AB39Y1H9-F1
#
_entry.id   AF-A0AB39Y1H9-F1
#
_cell.length_a   1.000
_cell.length_b   1.000
_cell.length_c   1.000
_cell.angle_alpha   90.00
_cell.angle_beta   90.00
_cell.angle_gamma   90.00
#
_symmetry.space_group_name_H-M   'P 1'
#
loop_
_entity.id
_entity.type
_entity.pdbx_description
1 polymer ?
#
loop_
_entity_poly.entity_id
_entity_poly.type
_entity_poly.pdbx_seq_one_letter_code
_entity_poly.pdbx_strand_id
1 'polypeptide(L)'
;MSFHRRPLRLPALPVLVAVLALAGCTPGGSEARVDPPPTPPADVAGFCAALHKELPEKVAGLARARTAPESDLTAAWGGSAIVLRCGIPKPPEMTDEKLGGVEVDGVRWLLKEVPDSAGGGFRFITGMRLAYTEVRVDKEHATDAGMLVGLSGVVARTVPEGISSY
;
A
#
# COMPACT_ATOMS: atom_id res chain seq x y z
N MET A 1 -58.91 -6.74 -69.08
CA MET A 1 -59.87 -6.66 -67.95
C MET A 1 -59.03 -6.67 -66.67
N SER A 2 -58.82 -5.52 -66.02
CA SER A 2 -59.64 -5.07 -64.87
C SER A 2 -59.62 -6.07 -63.71
N PHE A 3 -59.31 -5.78 -62.45
CA PHE A 3 -58.85 -4.59 -61.74
C PHE A 3 -58.18 -5.09 -60.44
N HIS A 4 -57.25 -4.27 -59.94
CA HIS A 4 -56.74 -4.07 -58.58
C HIS A 4 -57.11 -5.03 -57.42
N ARG A 5 -56.11 -5.31 -56.58
CA ARG A 5 -56.07 -4.82 -55.17
C ARG A 5 -54.68 -5.01 -54.54
N ARG A 6 -54.03 -3.89 -54.21
CA ARG A 6 -52.98 -3.83 -53.16
C ARG A 6 -53.68 -3.78 -51.80
N PRO A 7 -53.24 -4.60 -50.85
CA PRO A 7 -52.84 -4.10 -49.52
C PRO A 7 -51.63 -4.91 -49.01
N LEU A 8 -50.80 -4.53 -48.06
CA LEU A 8 -50.61 -3.38 -47.18
C LEU A 8 -49.14 -3.51 -46.72
N ARG A 9 -48.42 -2.39 -46.57
CA ARG A 9 -47.04 -2.42 -46.03
C ARG A 9 -47.07 -2.68 -44.53
N LEU A 10 -46.23 -3.60 -44.05
CA LEU A 10 -45.78 -3.68 -42.67
C LEU A 10 -44.24 -3.79 -42.69
N PRO A 11 -43.50 -2.83 -42.09
CA PRO A 11 -42.05 -2.89 -42.05
C PRO A 11 -41.63 -3.88 -40.96
N ALA A 12 -41.00 -4.98 -41.34
CA ALA A 12 -40.31 -5.85 -40.40
C ALA A 12 -39.04 -5.14 -39.94
N LEU A 13 -39.06 -4.58 -38.73
CA LEU A 13 -37.89 -4.04 -38.06
C LEU A 13 -36.99 -5.23 -37.63
N PRO A 14 -35.70 -5.28 -38.00
CA PRO A 14 -34.79 -6.27 -37.45
C PRO A 14 -34.45 -5.85 -36.01
N VAL A 15 -34.90 -6.64 -35.04
CA VAL A 15 -34.47 -6.49 -33.63
C VAL A 15 -33.02 -6.96 -33.54
N LEU A 16 -32.09 -6.03 -33.73
CA LEU A 16 -30.67 -6.24 -33.46
C LEU A 16 -30.47 -6.21 -31.94
N VAL A 17 -30.53 -7.37 -31.30
CA VAL A 17 -30.13 -7.53 -29.90
C VAL A 17 -28.60 -7.42 -29.85
N ALA A 18 -28.10 -6.21 -29.65
CA ALA A 18 -26.71 -5.98 -29.31
C ALA A 18 -26.48 -6.46 -27.86
N VAL A 19 -25.94 -7.66 -27.71
CA VAL A 19 -25.40 -8.13 -26.43
C VAL A 19 -24.12 -7.33 -26.17
N LEU A 20 -24.24 -6.25 -25.42
CA LEU A 20 -23.12 -5.56 -24.81
C LEU A 20 -22.50 -6.51 -23.79
N ALA A 21 -21.44 -7.22 -24.21
CA ALA A 21 -20.53 -7.86 -23.28
C ALA A 21 -19.86 -6.74 -22.47
N LEU A 22 -20.42 -6.42 -21.30
CA LEU A 22 -19.69 -5.74 -20.25
C LEU A 22 -18.58 -6.71 -19.82
N ALA A 23 -17.41 -6.58 -20.46
CA ALA A 23 -16.16 -7.00 -19.85
C ALA A 23 -16.01 -6.13 -18.59
N GLY A 24 -16.62 -6.59 -17.49
CA GLY A 24 -16.33 -6.07 -16.18
C GLY A 24 -14.87 -6.36 -15.91
N CYS A 25 -14.01 -5.37 -16.11
CA CYS A 25 -12.75 -5.30 -15.41
C CYS A 25 -13.12 -5.26 -13.93
N THR A 26 -13.19 -6.42 -13.28
CA THR A 26 -12.99 -6.46 -11.84
C THR A 26 -11.68 -5.72 -11.59
N PRO A 27 -11.65 -4.68 -10.74
CA PRO A 27 -10.39 -4.19 -10.23
C PRO A 27 -9.81 -5.31 -9.35
N GLY A 28 -9.18 -6.29 -10.00
CA GLY A 28 -8.21 -7.16 -9.38
C GLY A 28 -7.03 -6.27 -9.05
N GLY A 29 -7.16 -5.50 -7.98
CA GLY A 29 -6.02 -4.82 -7.38
C GLY A 29 -4.97 -5.90 -7.14
N SER A 30 -3.78 -5.68 -7.70
CA SER A 30 -2.67 -6.63 -7.59
C SER A 30 -2.53 -7.05 -6.13
N GLU A 31 -2.73 -8.33 -5.84
CA GLU A 31 -2.56 -8.85 -4.48
C GLU A 31 -1.06 -8.92 -4.19
N ALA A 32 -0.67 -8.37 -3.04
CA ALA A 32 0.70 -8.30 -2.57
C ALA A 32 0.92 -9.37 -1.50
N ARG A 33 1.87 -10.28 -1.71
CA ARG A 33 2.31 -11.17 -0.64
C ARG A 33 3.24 -10.40 0.30
N VAL A 34 2.79 -10.19 1.53
CA VAL A 34 3.55 -9.46 2.56
C VAL A 34 3.45 -10.22 3.86
N ASP A 35 4.59 -10.72 4.33
CA ASP A 35 4.65 -11.38 5.63
C ASP A 35 4.48 -10.35 6.74
N PRO A 36 3.49 -10.52 7.64
CA PRO A 36 3.35 -9.64 8.79
C PRO A 36 4.59 -9.73 9.69
N PRO A 37 4.84 -8.71 10.53
CA PRO A 37 5.80 -8.86 11.61
C PRO A 37 5.32 -9.92 12.62
N PRO A 38 6.19 -10.38 13.53
CA PRO A 38 5.75 -11.12 14.71
C PRO A 38 4.64 -10.34 15.42
N THR A 39 3.66 -11.04 16.00
CA THR A 39 2.55 -10.39 16.70
C THR A 39 3.09 -9.48 17.81
N PRO A 40 2.83 -8.16 17.74
CA PRO A 40 3.31 -7.24 18.75
C PRO A 40 2.39 -7.22 19.98
N PRO A 41 2.83 -6.62 21.10
CA PRO A 41 2.00 -6.34 22.26
C PRO A 41 0.74 -5.54 21.88
N ALA A 42 -0.32 -5.67 22.68
CA ALA A 42 -1.64 -5.15 22.33
C ALA A 42 -1.67 -3.62 22.15
N ASP A 43 -0.88 -2.88 22.91
CA ASP A 43 -0.70 -1.43 22.77
C ASP A 43 -0.04 -1.06 21.44
N VAL A 44 1.06 -1.73 21.09
CA VAL A 44 1.75 -1.57 19.81
C VAL A 44 0.84 -1.94 18.64
N ALA A 45 0.10 -3.05 18.74
CA ALA A 45 -0.89 -3.46 17.75
C ALA A 45 -1.99 -2.40 17.58
N GLY A 46 -2.42 -1.76 18.67
CA GLY A 46 -3.38 -0.66 18.64
C GLY A 46 -2.89 0.55 17.85
N PHE A 47 -1.63 0.96 18.04
CA PHE A 47 -1.03 2.04 17.24
C PHE A 47 -0.92 1.66 15.76
N CYS A 48 -0.55 0.41 15.46
CA CYS A 48 -0.48 -0.06 14.07
C CYS A 48 -1.84 -0.11 13.38
N ALA A 49 -2.89 -0.53 14.08
CA ALA A 49 -4.25 -0.50 13.55
C ALA A 49 -4.75 0.93 13.31
N ALA A 50 -4.37 1.89 14.17
CA ALA A 50 -4.66 3.31 13.95
C ALA A 50 -3.90 3.84 12.71
N LEU A 51 -2.61 3.52 12.59
CA LEU A 51 -1.81 3.84 11.41
C LEU A 51 -2.44 3.29 10.14
N HIS A 52 -2.78 2.00 10.12
CA HIS A 52 -3.28 1.29 8.93
C HIS A 52 -4.54 1.92 8.33
N LYS A 53 -5.44 2.43 9.19
CA LYS A 53 -6.68 3.11 8.80
C LYS A 53 -6.45 4.45 8.11
N GLU A 54 -5.38 5.14 8.49
CA GLU A 54 -5.02 6.46 7.97
C GLU A 54 -4.02 6.40 6.80
N LEU A 55 -3.56 5.19 6.43
CA LEU A 55 -2.62 5.02 5.33
C LEU A 55 -3.22 5.50 4.01
N PRO A 56 -2.43 6.20 3.17
CA PRO A 56 -2.94 6.78 1.94
C PRO A 56 -3.20 5.72 0.87
N GLU A 57 -4.20 5.98 0.02
CA GLU A 57 -4.51 5.14 -1.14
C GLU A 57 -3.40 5.14 -2.20
N LYS A 58 -2.51 6.15 -2.18
CA LYS A 58 -1.35 6.24 -3.07
C LYS A 58 -0.10 6.72 -2.34
N VAL A 59 1.03 6.14 -2.71
CA VAL A 59 2.37 6.54 -2.28
C VAL A 59 3.27 6.57 -3.50
N ALA A 60 3.99 7.69 -3.71
CA ALA A 60 4.84 7.87 -4.89
C ALA A 60 4.14 7.55 -6.23
N GLY A 61 2.84 7.87 -6.33
CA GLY A 61 2.01 7.56 -7.51
C GLY A 61 1.53 6.11 -7.62
N LEU A 62 2.05 5.19 -6.81
CA LEU A 62 1.65 3.79 -6.77
C LEU A 62 0.37 3.60 -5.95
N ALA A 63 -0.60 2.85 -6.49
CA ALA A 63 -1.85 2.55 -5.80
C ALA A 63 -1.68 1.48 -4.71
N ARG A 64 -2.43 1.60 -3.62
CA ARG A 64 -2.47 0.63 -2.53
C ARG A 64 -2.97 -0.72 -3.05
N ALA A 65 -2.29 -1.77 -2.64
CA ALA A 65 -2.58 -3.16 -2.97
C ALA A 65 -3.23 -3.87 -1.78
N ARG A 66 -4.06 -4.88 -2.06
CA ARG A 66 -4.52 -5.82 -1.03
C ARG A 66 -3.35 -6.67 -0.59
N THR A 67 -3.10 -6.80 0.71
CA THR A 67 -2.07 -7.69 1.23
C THR A 67 -2.63 -9.09 1.50
N ALA A 68 -1.78 -10.10 1.33
CA ALA A 68 -2.06 -11.48 1.68
C ALA A 68 -0.89 -12.04 2.52
N PRO A 69 -1.12 -12.46 3.78
CA PRO A 69 -2.41 -12.39 4.49
C PRO A 69 -2.87 -10.95 4.77
N GLU A 70 -4.18 -10.75 4.89
CA GLU A 70 -4.74 -9.47 5.33
C GLU A 70 -4.35 -9.20 6.79
N SER A 71 -3.87 -7.99 7.06
CA SER A 71 -3.45 -7.60 8.41
C SER A 71 -3.43 -6.09 8.55
N ASP A 72 -3.87 -5.61 9.71
CA ASP A 72 -3.70 -4.20 10.11
C ASP A 72 -2.22 -3.84 10.39
N LEU A 73 -1.30 -4.80 10.34
CA LEU A 73 0.14 -4.58 10.53
C LEU A 73 0.89 -4.37 9.21
N THR A 74 0.26 -4.63 8.07
CA THR A 74 0.91 -4.58 6.75
C THR A 74 0.15 -3.70 5.77
N ALA A 75 0.88 -3.07 4.85
CA ALA A 75 0.31 -2.44 3.68
C ALA A 75 1.31 -2.51 2.53
N ALA A 76 0.83 -2.41 1.30
CA ALA A 76 1.69 -2.36 0.13
C ALA A 76 1.13 -1.46 -0.96
N TRP A 77 2.01 -0.93 -1.81
CA TRP A 77 1.67 -0.13 -2.97
C TRP A 77 2.42 -0.64 -4.20
N GLY A 78 1.76 -0.59 -5.36
CA GLY A 78 2.33 -1.07 -6.62
C GLY A 78 2.57 -2.58 -6.62
N GLY A 79 1.65 -3.36 -6.03
CA GLY A 79 1.92 -4.75 -5.69
C GLY A 79 2.76 -4.79 -4.43
N SER A 80 4.07 -5.02 -4.56
CA SER A 80 5.03 -5.04 -3.44
C SER A 80 6.21 -4.08 -3.63
N ALA A 81 6.08 -3.10 -4.52
CA ALA A 81 7.13 -2.12 -4.79
C ALA A 81 7.47 -1.27 -3.56
N ILE A 82 6.44 -0.91 -2.79
CA ILE A 82 6.58 -0.29 -1.47
C ILE A 82 5.80 -1.13 -0.48
N VAL A 83 6.45 -1.59 0.58
CA VAL A 83 5.84 -2.44 1.61
C VAL A 83 6.04 -1.79 2.98
N LEU A 84 4.95 -1.62 3.72
CA LEU A 84 4.96 -1.15 5.10
C LEU A 84 4.66 -2.31 6.04
N ARG A 85 5.45 -2.44 7.12
CA ARG A 85 5.24 -3.36 8.23
C ARG A 85 5.34 -2.57 9.54
N CYS A 86 4.24 -2.49 10.29
CA CYS A 86 4.18 -1.78 11.57
C CYS A 86 4.27 -2.74 12.75
N GLY A 87 4.96 -2.33 13.81
CA GLY A 87 5.12 -3.16 15.01
C GLY A 87 6.20 -4.21 14.83
N ILE A 88 7.27 -3.88 14.10
CA ILE A 88 8.46 -4.73 14.11
C ILE A 88 9.13 -4.66 15.49
N PRO A 89 9.80 -5.73 15.95
CA PRO A 89 10.59 -5.68 17.17
C PRO A 89 11.64 -4.57 17.10
N LYS A 90 12.00 -3.99 18.26
CA LYS A 90 13.02 -2.95 18.38
C LYS A 90 14.28 -3.37 17.64
N PRO A 91 14.64 -2.66 16.54
CA PRO A 91 15.93 -2.88 15.90
C PRO A 91 17.05 -2.60 16.91
N PRO A 92 18.12 -3.42 16.99
CA PRO A 92 19.25 -3.17 17.88
C PRO A 92 19.85 -1.78 17.72
N GLU A 93 19.73 -1.21 16.52
CA GLU A 93 20.18 0.14 16.22
C GLU A 93 19.41 1.20 17.03
N MET A 94 18.15 0.98 17.42
CA MET A 94 17.37 1.96 18.19
C MET A 94 17.88 2.18 19.63
N THR A 95 18.97 1.53 20.04
CA THR A 95 19.69 1.86 21.29
C THR A 95 20.87 2.81 21.11
N ASP A 96 21.29 3.12 19.87
CA ASP A 96 22.40 4.03 19.61
C ASP A 96 21.88 5.42 19.20
N GLU A 97 22.06 6.39 20.10
CA GLU A 97 21.62 7.77 19.94
C GLU A 97 22.31 8.50 18.78
N LYS A 98 23.47 8.00 18.33
CA LYS A 98 24.27 8.58 17.24
C LYS A 98 23.86 8.07 15.87
N LEU A 99 22.92 7.12 15.77
CA LEU A 99 22.48 6.62 14.48
C LEU A 99 21.84 7.74 13.67
N GLY A 100 22.53 8.01 12.56
CA GLY A 100 22.06 8.90 11.51
C GLY A 100 20.78 8.37 10.87
N GLY A 101 20.08 9.30 10.24
CA GLY A 101 18.84 9.04 9.55
C GLY A 101 18.37 10.32 8.89
N VAL A 102 17.25 10.24 8.18
CA VAL A 102 16.58 11.40 7.62
C VAL A 102 15.36 11.72 8.47
N GLU A 103 15.13 12.99 8.73
CA GLU A 103 13.87 13.44 9.32
C GLU A 103 12.96 13.97 8.23
N VAL A 104 11.74 13.44 8.18
CA VAL A 104 10.70 13.84 7.22
C VAL A 104 9.42 14.02 8.01
N ASP A 105 8.83 15.21 7.96
CA ASP A 105 7.62 15.60 8.69
C ASP A 105 7.61 15.20 10.19
N GLY A 106 8.72 15.44 10.88
CA GLY A 106 8.87 15.13 12.31
C GLY A 106 9.02 13.64 12.64
N VAL A 107 9.22 12.79 11.64
CA VAL A 107 9.51 11.37 11.82
C VAL A 107 10.95 11.10 11.37
N ARG A 108 11.76 10.62 12.31
CA ARG A 108 13.12 10.15 12.02
C ARG A 108 13.06 8.78 11.36
N TRP A 109 13.80 8.58 10.28
CA TRP A 109 13.91 7.32 9.56
C TRP A 109 15.37 6.87 9.47
N LEU A 110 15.64 5.69 10.01
CA LEU A 110 16.88 4.98 9.78
C LEU A 110 16.86 4.37 8.37
N LEU A 111 17.81 4.76 7.52
CA LEU A 111 18.00 4.22 6.18
C LEU A 111 18.95 3.01 6.22
N LYS A 112 18.58 1.93 5.54
CA LYS A 112 19.45 0.79 5.28
C LYS A 112 19.34 0.35 3.83
N GLU A 113 20.47 0.17 3.17
CA GLU A 113 20.51 -0.51 1.88
C GLU A 113 20.21 -2.00 2.05
N VAL A 114 19.41 -2.54 1.15
CA VAL A 114 19.17 -3.98 1.05
C VAL A 114 20.15 -4.53 0.01
N PRO A 115 20.95 -5.56 0.34
CA PRO A 115 21.89 -6.14 -0.62
C PRO A 115 21.18 -6.68 -1.87
N ASP A 116 21.84 -6.61 -3.03
CA ASP A 116 21.31 -7.16 -4.29
C ASP A 116 21.00 -8.67 -4.19
N SER A 117 21.76 -9.42 -3.39
CA SER A 117 21.50 -10.84 -3.11
C SER A 117 20.20 -11.11 -2.34
N ALA A 118 19.63 -10.07 -1.73
CA ALA A 118 18.36 -10.10 -1.00
C ALA A 118 17.25 -9.29 -1.72
N GLY A 119 17.45 -8.96 -2.99
CA GLY A 119 16.47 -8.25 -3.82
C GLY A 119 16.76 -6.76 -4.05
N GLY A 120 17.78 -6.19 -3.39
CA GLY A 120 18.15 -4.78 -3.57
C GLY A 120 17.15 -3.79 -2.96
N GLY A 121 17.38 -2.49 -3.19
CA GLY A 121 16.52 -1.40 -2.74
C GLY A 121 16.87 -0.87 -1.35
N PHE A 122 15.89 -0.28 -0.68
CA PHE A 122 16.08 0.35 0.64
C PHE A 122 15.06 -0.11 1.66
N ARG A 123 15.48 -0.11 2.92
CA ARG A 123 14.67 -0.31 4.10
C ARG A 123 14.78 0.92 4.99
N PHE A 124 13.65 1.53 5.27
CA PHE A 124 13.51 2.66 6.18
C PHE A 124 12.83 2.20 7.46
N ILE A 125 13.30 2.63 8.62
CA ILE A 125 12.68 2.28 9.90
C ILE A 125 12.48 3.54 10.73
N THR A 126 11.27 3.77 11.20
CA THR A 126 10.98 4.91 12.08
C THR A 126 11.81 4.83 13.35
N GLY A 127 12.45 5.90 13.77
CA GLY A 127 13.03 6.07 15.10
C GLY A 127 12.09 6.83 16.02
N MET A 128 12.30 6.69 17.34
CA MET A 128 11.55 7.42 18.38
C MET A 128 10.02 7.29 18.28
N ARG A 129 9.53 6.10 17.92
CA ARG A 129 8.10 5.79 17.89
C ARG A 129 7.79 4.58 18.77
N LEU A 130 6.65 4.59 19.44
CA LEU A 130 6.18 3.47 20.26
C LEU A 130 5.77 2.23 19.44
N ALA A 131 5.56 2.38 18.13
CA ALA A 131 5.46 1.27 17.21
C ALA A 131 6.45 1.47 16.06
N TYR A 132 7.53 0.69 16.06
CA TYR A 132 8.51 0.76 14.97
C TYR A 132 7.87 0.32 13.66
N THR A 133 7.89 1.24 12.70
CA THR A 133 7.35 1.01 11.36
C THR A 133 8.49 0.92 10.38
N GLU A 134 8.48 -0.15 9.60
CA GLU A 134 9.42 -0.39 8.52
C GLU A 134 8.74 -0.14 7.18
N VAL A 135 9.45 0.53 6.28
CA VAL A 135 9.08 0.68 4.88
C VAL A 135 10.21 0.09 4.03
N ARG A 136 9.89 -0.90 3.20
CA ARG A 136 10.79 -1.43 2.17
C ARG A 136 10.39 -0.88 0.82
N VAL A 137 11.38 -0.52 0.02
CA VAL A 137 11.20 -0.11 -1.37
C VAL A 137 12.13 -0.96 -2.22
N ASP A 138 11.58 -1.55 -3.27
CA ASP A 138 12.37 -2.35 -4.22
C ASP A 138 13.40 -1.50 -4.96
N LYS A 139 14.28 -2.16 -5.70
CA LYS A 139 15.39 -1.50 -6.39
C LYS A 139 14.91 -0.55 -7.49
N GLU A 140 13.82 -0.90 -8.17
CA GLU A 140 13.27 -0.17 -9.31
C GLU A 140 12.62 1.15 -8.89
N HIS A 141 12.04 1.20 -7.70
CA HIS A 141 11.33 2.36 -7.17
C HIS A 141 12.13 3.13 -6.10
N ALA A 142 13.34 2.68 -5.77
CA ALA A 142 14.30 3.29 -4.86
C ALA A 142 15.04 4.51 -5.47
N THR A 143 14.37 5.35 -6.26
CA THR A 143 15.00 6.48 -6.95
C THR A 143 15.16 7.74 -6.08
N ASP A 144 14.27 7.93 -5.11
CA ASP A 144 14.30 9.01 -4.13
C ASP A 144 13.55 8.64 -2.84
N ALA A 145 13.50 9.55 -1.87
CA ALA A 145 12.85 9.36 -0.57
C ALA A 145 11.45 10.01 -0.47
N GLY A 146 10.84 10.42 -1.59
CA GLY A 146 9.57 11.17 -1.62
C GLY A 146 8.37 10.39 -1.08
N MET A 147 8.43 9.05 -1.10
CA MET A 147 7.43 8.18 -0.47
C MET A 147 7.30 8.41 1.04
N LEU A 148 8.38 8.87 1.70
CA LEU A 148 8.37 9.12 3.14
C LEU A 148 7.50 10.31 3.53
N VAL A 149 7.29 11.31 2.68
CA VAL A 149 6.49 12.51 3.03
C VAL A 149 5.07 12.12 3.43
N GLY A 150 4.37 11.40 2.54
CA GLY A 150 3.00 10.95 2.82
C GLY A 150 2.92 9.99 4.01
N LEU A 151 3.91 9.10 4.16
CA LEU A 151 3.93 8.09 5.22
C LEU A 151 4.29 8.70 6.58
N SER A 152 5.28 9.58 6.65
CA SER A 152 5.70 10.30 7.85
C SER A 152 4.55 11.07 8.46
N GLY A 153 3.81 11.83 7.65
CA GLY A 153 2.69 12.61 8.15
C GLY A 153 1.64 11.74 8.86
N VAL A 154 1.36 10.54 8.33
CA VAL A 154 0.42 9.61 8.97
C VAL A 154 1.02 9.00 10.23
N VAL A 155 2.26 8.51 10.16
CA VAL A 155 2.98 7.94 11.32
C VAL A 155 3.01 8.94 12.48
N ALA A 156 3.33 10.20 12.23
CA ALA A 156 3.40 11.24 13.25
C ALA A 156 2.07 11.44 13.99
N ARG A 157 0.93 11.30 13.30
CA ARG A 157 -0.40 11.48 13.88
C ARG A 157 -0.92 10.26 14.63
N THR A 158 -0.55 9.05 14.21
CA THR A 158 -1.14 7.81 14.71
C THR A 158 -0.23 7.03 15.66
N VAL A 159 1.09 7.24 15.58
CA VAL A 159 2.07 6.53 16.40
C VAL A 159 2.78 7.53 17.32
N PRO A 160 2.54 7.49 18.64
CA PRO A 160 3.16 8.40 19.57
C PRO A 160 4.69 8.31 19.58
N GLU A 161 5.32 9.42 19.96
CA GLU A 161 6.76 9.46 20.19
C GLU A 161 7.14 8.67 21.44
N GLY A 162 8.29 8.01 21.36
CA GLY A 162 8.84 7.25 22.47
C GLY A 162 9.75 6.13 22.02
N ILE A 163 10.34 5.43 22.98
CA ILE A 163 11.18 4.26 22.73
C ILE A 163 10.40 3.04 23.22
N SER A 164 9.86 2.27 22.28
CA SER A 164 9.28 0.95 22.60
C SER A 164 10.33 0.05 23.24
N SER A 165 9.94 -0.70 24.27
CA SER A 165 10.72 -1.79 24.85
C SER A 165 10.56 -3.11 24.09
N TYR A 166 9.54 -3.19 23.23
CA TYR A 166 9.30 -4.27 22.26
C TYR A 166 10.07 -4.04 20.98
#